data_AF-A0A0P1BNX5-F1
#
_entry.id   AF-A0A0P1BNX5-F1
#
_cell.length_a   1.000
_cell.length_b   1.000
_cell.length_c   1.000
_cell.angle_alpha   90.00
_cell.angle_beta   90.00
_cell.angle_gamma   90.00
#
_symmetry.space_group_name_H-M   'P 1'
#
loop_
_entity.id
_entity.type
_entity.pdbx_description
1 polymer ?
#
loop_
_entity_poly.entity_id
_entity_poly.type
_entity_poly.pdbx_seq_one_letter_code
_entity_poly.pdbx_strand_id
1 'polypeptide(L)'
;MRLVRPSKKERDALTTSSHTDQPWMEIENTSWRLQKLETTIYDLSFIRPTQRPFATWELTLTPEPVALADLPDKGAEQDTHEVVISETRFAQSGKLRGRLLVRYSKDALTRGEDGSWKAEGRILKQGKPCRHFQVHEAMLGEEWQVLD
;
A
#
# COMPACT_ATOMS: atom_id res chain seq x y z
N MET A 1 6.57 13.23 6.58
CA MET A 1 6.31 11.77 6.54
C MET A 1 6.49 11.26 7.94
N ARG A 2 5.60 10.38 8.42
CA ARG A 2 5.73 9.73 9.73
C ARG A 2 5.46 8.24 9.60
N LEU A 3 6.34 7.43 10.21
CA LEU A 3 6.07 6.01 10.43
C LEU A 3 5.07 5.90 11.57
N VAL A 4 3.98 5.17 11.36
CA VAL A 4 3.00 4.92 12.41
C VAL A 4 3.43 3.61 13.08
N ARG A 5 4.01 3.69 14.28
CA ARG A 5 4.40 2.49 15.01
C ARG A 5 3.17 1.84 15.64
N PRO A 6 2.98 0.52 15.48
CA PRO A 6 1.96 -0.20 16.22
C PRO A 6 2.25 -0.16 17.72
N SER A 7 1.20 0.06 18.51
CA SER A 7 1.24 -0.08 19.96
C SER A 7 1.63 -1.51 20.35
N LYS A 8 2.18 -1.69 21.55
CA LYS A 8 2.62 -3.02 22.03
C LYS A 8 1.49 -4.06 21.96
N LYS A 9 0.25 -3.65 22.22
CA LYS A 9 -0.96 -4.48 22.16
C LYS A 9 -1.33 -4.92 20.73
N GLU A 10 -1.01 -4.09 19.73
CA GLU A 10 -1.24 -4.41 18.31
C GLU A 10 -0.13 -5.32 17.77
N ARG A 11 1.11 -5.17 18.23
CA ARG A 11 2.21 -6.09 17.90
C ARG A 11 1.95 -7.53 18.33
N ASP A 12 1.36 -7.70 19.52
CA ASP A 12 1.02 -9.03 20.04
C ASP A 12 -0.21 -9.64 19.32
N ALA A 13 -1.01 -8.83 18.61
CA ALA A 13 -2.10 -9.29 17.74
C ALA A 13 -1.65 -9.62 16.29
N LEU A 14 -0.49 -9.10 15.86
CA LEU A 14 0.09 -9.35 14.53
C LEU A 14 0.47 -10.82 14.28
N THR A 15 0.54 -11.66 15.32
CA THR A 15 0.80 -13.10 15.16
C THR A 15 -0.45 -13.89 14.72
N THR A 16 -1.63 -13.26 14.62
CA THR A 16 -2.87 -14.00 14.31
C THR A 16 -3.89 -13.24 13.44
N SER A 17 -3.75 -11.93 13.20
CA SER A 17 -4.67 -11.19 12.31
C SER A 17 -3.98 -10.65 11.05
N SER A 18 -4.59 -10.98 9.91
CA SER A 18 -4.30 -10.51 8.54
C SER A 18 -3.75 -9.08 8.43
N HIS A 19 -2.72 -8.96 7.58
CA HIS A 19 -1.71 -7.91 7.43
C HIS A 19 -2.16 -6.46 7.12
N THR A 20 -3.46 -6.14 7.05
CA THR A 20 -3.95 -4.96 6.30
C THR A 20 -4.69 -3.87 7.08
N ASP A 21 -4.96 -4.02 8.38
CA ASP A 21 -5.82 -3.06 9.09
C ASP A 21 -5.08 -1.93 9.82
N GLN A 22 -3.75 -1.96 9.86
CA GLN A 22 -2.94 -0.95 10.52
C GLN A 22 -2.17 -0.09 9.52
N PRO A 23 -2.24 1.26 9.60
CA PRO A 23 -1.44 2.12 8.73
C PRO A 23 0.04 1.96 9.06
N TRP A 24 0.85 1.67 8.05
CA TRP A 24 2.30 1.53 8.22
C TRP A 24 3.01 2.87 8.06
N MET A 25 2.45 3.75 7.21
CA MET A 25 3.11 5.01 6.90
C MET A 25 2.12 6.09 6.45
N GLU A 26 2.38 7.33 6.87
CA GLU A 26 1.64 8.50 6.42
C GLU A 26 2.57 9.52 5.77
N ILE A 27 2.19 9.94 4.57
CA ILE A 27 2.88 10.94 3.78
C ILE A 27 1.98 12.16 3.62
N GLU A 28 2.46 13.29 4.12
CA GLU A 28 1.88 14.59 3.79
C GLU A 28 2.42 15.06 2.45
N ASN A 29 1.52 15.52 1.58
CA ASN A 29 1.86 16.04 0.27
C ASN A 29 1.02 17.27 -0.08
N THR A 30 1.45 18.02 -1.09
CA THR A 30 0.74 19.21 -1.53
C THR A 30 0.24 19.02 -2.95
N SER A 31 -1.05 19.32 -3.19
CA SER A 31 -1.63 19.28 -4.52
C SER A 31 -1.15 20.47 -5.38
N TRP A 32 -1.32 20.42 -6.70
CA TRP A 32 -0.98 21.54 -7.57
C TRP A 32 -1.74 22.84 -7.25
N ARG A 33 -2.90 22.74 -6.58
CA ARG A 33 -3.68 23.88 -6.07
C ARG A 33 -3.24 24.30 -4.67
N LEU A 34 -2.05 23.89 -4.23
CA LEU A 34 -1.50 24.14 -2.90
C LEU A 34 -2.39 23.62 -1.74
N GLN A 35 -3.24 22.63 -2.02
CA GLN A 35 -4.05 22.00 -0.98
C GLN A 35 -3.24 20.91 -0.30
N LYS A 36 -3.21 20.92 1.04
CA LYS A 36 -2.58 19.87 1.84
C LYS A 36 -3.35 18.55 1.70
N LEU A 37 -2.62 17.50 1.44
CA LEU A 37 -3.09 16.13 1.26
C LEU A 37 -2.36 15.23 2.25
N GLU A 38 -3.08 14.24 2.75
CA GLU A 38 -2.54 13.19 3.61
C GLU A 38 -2.76 11.87 2.90
N THR A 39 -1.69 11.10 2.71
CA THR A 39 -1.74 9.77 2.11
C THR A 39 -1.30 8.73 3.12
N THR A 40 -2.21 7.83 3.47
CA THR A 40 -1.97 6.69 4.34
C THR A 40 -1.68 5.47 3.49
N ILE A 41 -0.56 4.81 3.75
CA ILE A 41 -0.12 3.60 3.05
C ILE A 41 -0.20 2.43 4.04
N TYR A 42 -0.96 1.41 3.65
CA TYR A 42 -1.22 0.20 4.41
C TYR A 42 -0.34 -0.97 3.97
N ASP A 43 0.34 -0.85 2.83
CA ASP A 43 1.27 -1.86 2.37
C ASP A 43 2.52 -1.20 1.77
N LEU A 44 3.64 -1.33 2.47
CA LEU A 44 4.93 -0.76 2.07
C LEU A 44 5.57 -1.56 0.92
N SER A 45 5.16 -2.81 0.70
CA SER A 45 5.68 -3.63 -0.41
C SER A 45 5.35 -3.03 -1.78
N PHE A 46 4.44 -2.07 -1.85
CA PHE A 46 4.09 -1.34 -3.06
C PHE A 46 4.99 -0.12 -3.35
N ILE A 47 5.85 0.28 -2.42
CA ILE A 47 6.71 1.46 -2.57
C ILE A 47 7.94 1.07 -3.39
N ARG A 48 8.24 1.85 -4.43
CA ARG A 48 9.43 1.69 -5.27
C ARG A 48 10.09 3.06 -5.52
N PRO A 49 11.41 3.11 -5.75
CA PRO A 49 12.03 4.33 -6.26
C PRO A 49 11.47 4.66 -7.65
N THR A 50 11.36 5.94 -7.98
CA THR A 50 10.90 6.40 -9.30
C THR A 50 11.92 7.31 -9.96
N GLN A 51 11.96 7.30 -11.30
CA GLN A 51 12.80 8.20 -12.09
C GLN A 51 12.05 9.49 -12.49
N ARG A 52 10.81 9.65 -12.02
CA ARG A 52 9.98 10.81 -12.37
C ARG A 52 10.57 12.10 -11.77
N PRO A 53 10.67 13.20 -12.53
CA PRO A 53 11.09 14.48 -11.98
C PRO A 53 10.23 14.89 -10.78
N PHE A 54 10.89 15.40 -9.72
CA PHE A 54 10.26 15.86 -8.48
C PHE A 54 9.50 14.79 -7.67
N ALA A 55 9.84 13.51 -7.85
CA ALA A 55 9.41 12.43 -6.98
C ALA A 55 10.58 11.47 -6.71
N THR A 56 10.69 11.00 -5.48
CA THR A 56 11.71 10.01 -5.08
C THR A 56 11.09 8.62 -5.06
N TRP A 57 9.86 8.51 -4.56
CA TRP A 57 9.15 7.25 -4.41
C TRP A 57 7.83 7.24 -5.17
N GLU A 58 7.39 6.05 -5.55
CA GLU A 58 6.06 5.80 -6.11
C GLU A 58 5.41 4.53 -5.55
N LEU A 59 4.08 4.48 -5.58
CA LEU A 59 3.34 3.21 -5.44
C LEU A 59 3.26 2.54 -6.82
N THR A 60 3.76 1.31 -6.90
CA THR A 60 3.77 0.53 -8.14
C THR A 60 2.35 0.27 -8.66
N LEU A 61 2.22 0.19 -9.98
CA LEU A 61 1.00 -0.33 -10.63
C LEU A 61 1.07 -1.81 -10.96
N THR A 62 2.24 -2.40 -10.77
CA THR A 62 2.52 -3.79 -11.08
C THR A 62 2.73 -4.50 -9.74
N PRO A 63 1.66 -5.03 -9.13
CA PRO A 63 1.77 -5.81 -7.91
C PRO A 63 2.56 -7.08 -8.19
N GLU A 64 3.26 -7.57 -7.17
CA GLU A 64 3.87 -8.89 -7.24
C GLU A 64 2.79 -9.98 -7.10
N PRO A 65 2.89 -11.11 -7.83
CA PRO A 65 1.96 -12.21 -7.67
C PRO A 65 2.02 -12.79 -6.25
N VAL A 66 0.86 -13.00 -5.64
CA VAL A 66 0.74 -13.51 -4.27
C VAL A 66 0.34 -14.98 -4.29
N ALA A 67 0.89 -15.79 -3.38
CA ALA A 67 0.50 -17.19 -3.28
C ALA A 67 -0.97 -17.30 -2.84
N LEU A 68 -1.72 -18.25 -3.42
CA LEU A 68 -3.13 -18.44 -3.07
C LEU A 68 -3.36 -18.69 -1.58
N ALA A 69 -2.39 -19.31 -0.90
CA ALA A 69 -2.45 -19.60 0.53
C ALA A 69 -2.42 -18.33 1.41
N ASP A 70 -1.86 -17.23 0.90
CA ASP A 70 -1.72 -15.97 1.63
C ASP A 70 -2.92 -15.03 1.41
N LEU A 71 -3.80 -15.36 0.46
CA LEU A 71 -5.02 -14.60 0.25
C LEU A 71 -6.01 -14.91 1.39
N PRO A 72 -6.60 -13.88 2.03
CA PRO A 72 -7.55 -14.08 3.10
C PRO A 72 -8.77 -14.82 2.56
N ASP A 73 -9.06 -15.98 3.16
CA ASP A 73 -10.16 -16.87 2.76
C ASP A 73 -11.50 -16.26 3.19
N LYS A 74 -11.96 -15.23 2.47
CA LYS A 74 -13.25 -14.55 2.68
C LYS A 74 -14.40 -15.38 2.11
N GLY A 75 -14.53 -16.63 2.57
CA GLY A 75 -15.59 -17.55 2.16
C GLY A 75 -15.49 -17.99 0.70
N ALA A 76 -15.92 -19.22 0.44
CA ALA A 76 -15.84 -19.87 -0.88
C ALA A 76 -16.69 -19.23 -2.00
N GLU A 77 -17.32 -18.06 -1.78
CA GLU A 77 -18.25 -17.42 -2.73
C GLU A 77 -17.70 -16.16 -3.42
N GLN A 78 -16.54 -15.63 -3.01
CA GLN A 78 -15.93 -14.46 -3.68
C GLN A 78 -14.65 -14.88 -4.40
N ASP A 79 -14.74 -15.04 -5.72
CA ASP A 79 -13.59 -15.35 -6.60
C ASP A 79 -12.58 -14.19 -6.73
N THR A 80 -12.93 -13.01 -6.21
CA THR A 80 -12.10 -11.82 -6.26
C THR A 80 -11.87 -11.23 -4.87
N HIS A 81 -10.60 -10.95 -4.56
CA HIS A 81 -10.17 -10.36 -3.29
C HIS A 81 -9.62 -8.96 -3.54
N GLU A 82 -10.27 -7.94 -2.96
CA GLU A 82 -9.79 -6.56 -3.02
C GLU A 82 -9.10 -6.15 -1.72
N VAL A 83 -7.90 -5.58 -1.85
CA VAL A 83 -7.09 -5.08 -0.74
C VAL A 83 -6.78 -3.60 -0.97
N VAL A 84 -7.00 -2.78 0.06
CA VAL A 84 -6.66 -1.35 0.01
C VAL A 84 -5.17 -1.18 0.30
N ILE A 85 -4.44 -0.59 -0.65
CA ILE A 85 -3.01 -0.32 -0.52
C ILE A 85 -2.78 1.06 0.11
N SER A 86 -3.54 2.05 -0.37
CA SER A 86 -3.42 3.41 0.13
C SER A 86 -4.70 4.23 -0.01
N GLU A 87 -4.82 5.21 0.85
CA GLU A 87 -5.87 6.23 0.82
C GLU A 87 -5.26 7.61 0.80
N THR A 88 -5.81 8.51 -0.01
CA THR A 88 -5.45 9.93 0.00
C THR A 88 -6.65 10.77 0.42
N ARG A 89 -6.46 11.64 1.40
CA ARG A 89 -7.46 12.55 1.95
C ARG A 89 -6.97 14.00 1.87
N PHE A 90 -7.90 14.95 1.91
CA PHE A 90 -7.56 16.35 2.12
C PHE A 90 -7.29 16.58 3.61
N ALA A 91 -6.10 17.08 3.97
CA ALA A 91 -5.69 17.25 5.37
C ALA A 91 -6.67 18.16 6.15
N GLN A 92 -7.17 19.22 5.51
CA GLN A 92 -8.03 20.21 6.16
C GLN A 92 -9.45 19.70 6.46
N SER A 93 -10.00 18.82 5.60
CA SER A 93 -11.40 18.40 5.70
C SER A 93 -11.57 16.92 6.00
N GLY A 94 -10.49 16.13 5.99
CA GLY A 94 -10.52 14.67 6.06
C GLY A 94 -11.21 13.99 4.86
N LYS A 95 -11.71 14.76 3.87
CA LYS A 95 -12.48 14.22 2.75
C LYS A 95 -11.61 13.32 1.89
N LEU A 96 -12.10 12.10 1.61
CA LEU A 96 -11.44 11.15 0.74
C LEU A 96 -11.32 11.73 -0.68
N ARG A 97 -10.08 11.77 -1.19
CA ARG A 97 -9.76 12.19 -2.55
C ARG A 97 -9.63 10.99 -3.49
N GLY A 98 -9.11 9.87 -2.99
CA GLY A 98 -9.04 8.62 -3.73
C GLY A 98 -8.37 7.49 -2.97
N ARG A 99 -8.49 6.28 -3.52
CA ARG A 99 -7.90 5.04 -3.01
C ARG A 99 -7.16 4.30 -4.10
N LEU A 100 -6.09 3.62 -3.70
CA LEU A 100 -5.42 2.62 -4.52
C LEU A 100 -5.72 1.24 -3.92
N LEU A 101 -6.23 0.33 -4.75
CA LEU A 101 -6.54 -1.03 -4.35
C LEU A 101 -5.84 -2.00 -5.29
N VAL A 102 -5.56 -3.20 -4.82
CA VAL A 102 -5.23 -4.36 -5.65
C VAL A 102 -6.37 -5.36 -5.58
N ARG A 103 -6.78 -5.86 -6.74
CA ARG A 103 -7.71 -6.97 -6.87
C ARG A 103 -6.95 -8.21 -7.30
N TYR A 104 -6.97 -9.25 -6.49
CA TYR A 104 -6.52 -10.58 -6.85
C TYR A 104 -7.73 -11.40 -7.31
N SER A 105 -7.58 -12.17 -8.39
CA SER A 105 -8.62 -13.08 -8.88
C SER A 105 -8.10 -14.51 -8.89
N LYS A 106 -8.94 -15.45 -8.47
CA LYS A 106 -8.65 -16.90 -8.58
C LYS A 106 -8.66 -17.40 -10.02
N ASP A 107 -9.15 -16.62 -10.97
CA ASP A 107 -9.13 -16.96 -12.40
C ASP A 107 -7.84 -16.51 -13.10
N ALA A 108 -7.08 -15.61 -12.49
CA ALA A 108 -5.83 -15.07 -13.02
C ALA A 108 -4.63 -15.73 -12.33
N LEU A 109 -4.51 -17.05 -12.50
CA LEU A 109 -3.44 -17.84 -11.88
C LEU A 109 -2.26 -18.00 -12.82
N THR A 110 -1.08 -17.72 -12.28
CA THR A 110 0.19 -18.07 -12.91
C THR A 110 0.90 -19.13 -12.08
N ARG A 111 1.60 -20.02 -12.79
CA ARG A 111 2.41 -21.06 -12.15
C ARG A 111 3.80 -20.51 -11.92
N GLY A 112 4.24 -20.47 -10.67
CA GLY A 112 5.61 -20.11 -10.30
C GLY A 112 6.62 -21.17 -10.75
N GLU A 113 7.89 -20.79 -10.79
CA GLU A 113 9.01 -21.71 -11.10
C GLU A 113 9.14 -22.86 -10.09
N ASP A 114 8.67 -22.64 -8.86
CA ASP A 114 8.56 -23.61 -7.78
C ASP A 114 7.35 -24.57 -7.93
N GLY A 115 6.55 -24.40 -8.98
CA GLY A 115 5.35 -25.19 -9.23
C GLY A 115 4.12 -24.75 -8.43
N SER A 116 4.23 -23.69 -7.61
CA SER A 116 3.11 -23.13 -6.83
C SER A 116 2.18 -22.27 -7.71
N TRP A 117 0.91 -22.18 -7.33
CA TRP A 117 -0.06 -21.30 -7.98
C TRP A 117 -0.07 -19.93 -7.30
N LYS A 118 0.13 -18.88 -8.09
CA LYS A 118 0.10 -17.48 -7.63
C LYS A 118 -1.04 -16.74 -8.34
N ALA A 119 -1.74 -15.89 -7.60
CA ALA A 119 -2.76 -15.01 -8.16
C ALA A 119 -2.12 -13.70 -8.61
N GLU A 120 -2.39 -13.29 -9.84
CA GLU A 120 -1.98 -11.98 -10.33
C GLU A 120 -2.88 -10.88 -9.76
N GLY A 121 -2.24 -9.84 -9.24
CA GLY A 121 -2.93 -8.64 -8.78
C GLY A 121 -3.20 -7.67 -9.93
N ARG A 122 -4.37 -7.05 -9.93
CA ARG A 122 -4.68 -5.91 -10.80
C ARG A 122 -4.95 -4.67 -9.97
N ILE A 123 -4.26 -3.59 -10.29
CA ILE A 123 -4.46 -2.32 -9.57
C ILE A 123 -5.73 -1.62 -10.03
N LEU A 124 -6.52 -1.20 -9.05
CA LEU A 124 -7.72 -0.40 -9.21
C LEU A 124 -7.51 0.97 -8.56
N LYS A 125 -7.91 2.01 -9.28
CA LYS A 125 -7.88 3.40 -8.81
C LYS A 125 -9.30 3.89 -8.59
N GLN A 126 -9.63 4.25 -7.36
CA GLN A 126 -10.89 4.93 -7.05
C GLN A 126 -10.62 6.41 -6.81
N GLY A 127 -11.29 7.30 -7.56
CA GLY A 127 -11.06 8.75 -7.44
C GLY A 127 -9.68 9.18 -7.93
N LYS A 128 -8.98 10.03 -7.16
CA LYS A 128 -7.66 10.59 -7.51
C LYS A 128 -6.62 10.34 -6.41
N PRO A 129 -6.21 9.08 -6.18
CA PRO A 129 -5.18 8.76 -5.19
C PRO A 129 -3.85 9.41 -5.55
N CYS A 130 -3.06 9.79 -4.54
CA CYS A 130 -1.67 10.17 -4.73
C CYS A 130 -0.81 8.91 -4.82
N ARG A 131 0.17 8.95 -5.72
CA ARG A 131 1.00 7.78 -6.03
C ARG A 131 2.48 8.09 -6.13
N HIS A 132 2.85 9.35 -6.28
CA HIS A 132 4.25 9.77 -6.39
C HIS A 132 4.51 10.77 -5.28
N PHE A 133 5.61 10.58 -4.58
CA PHE A 133 5.94 11.35 -3.40
C PHE A 133 7.35 11.89 -3.52
N GLN A 134 7.51 13.17 -3.24
CA GLN A 134 8.82 13.76 -3.02
C GLN A 134 9.20 13.47 -1.58
N VAL A 135 10.15 12.57 -1.40
CA VAL A 135 10.63 12.16 -0.08
C VAL A 135 12.08 12.58 0.03
N HIS A 136 12.37 13.40 1.03
CA HIS A 136 13.73 13.78 1.39
C HIS A 136 14.23 12.79 2.43
N GLU A 137 14.95 11.77 1.98
CA GLU A 137 15.40 10.66 2.84
C GLU A 137 16.24 11.13 4.04
N ALA A 138 17.03 12.20 3.89
CA ALA A 138 17.76 12.84 4.98
C ALA A 138 16.87 13.38 6.12
N MET A 139 15.58 13.60 5.87
CA MET A 139 14.60 14.09 6.86
C MET A 139 13.84 12.95 7.55
N LEU A 140 14.09 11.69 7.17
CA LEU A 140 13.36 10.55 7.69
C LEU A 140 13.95 9.99 9.01
N GLY A 141 15.04 10.58 9.51
CA GLY A 141 15.74 10.12 10.73
C GLY A 141 16.68 8.96 10.46
N GLU A 142 17.09 8.22 11.50
CA GLU A 142 17.84 6.96 11.33
C GLU A 142 16.89 5.75 11.40
N GLU A 143 15.69 5.93 11.97
CA GLU A 143 14.71 4.87 12.19
C GLU A 143 14.06 4.28 10.94
N TRP A 144 14.26 4.89 9.76
CA TRP A 144 13.74 4.40 8.49
C TRP A 144 14.75 3.53 7.72
N GLN A 145 16.05 3.60 8.06
CA GLN A 145 17.09 2.78 7.44
C GLN A 145 17.03 1.37 8.04
N VAL A 146 15.99 0.62 7.66
CA VAL A 146 15.93 -0.81 7.94
C VAL A 146 16.47 -1.49 6.69
N LEU A 147 17.78 -1.75 6.68
CA LEU A 147 18.52 -2.81 5.97
C LEU A 147 20.02 -2.42 5.90
N ASP A 148 20.82 -3.00 6.79
CA ASP A 148 22.20 -3.44 6.47
C ASP A 148 22.14 -4.94 6.13
#